data_AF-A0AAD7X7W3-F1
#
_entry.id   AF-A0AAD7X7W3-F1
#
_cell.length_a   1.000
_cell.length_b   1.000
_cell.length_c   1.000
_cell.angle_alpha   90.00
_cell.angle_beta   90.00
_cell.angle_gamma   90.00
#
_symmetry.space_group_name_H-M   'P 1'
#
loop_
_entity.id
_entity.type
_entity.pdbx_description
1 polymer ?
#
loop_
_entity_poly.entity_id
_entity_poly.type
_entity_poly.pdbx_seq_one_letter_code
_entity_poly.pdbx_strand_id
1 'polypeptide(L)'
;MSGKIIIVNNSTSPVSAFVSKYNTPNGSDAWYVVPAGEAETWHRNGWELVAFKNAADTNRAGVYVQVDKTVIFNTLGHLVVN
;
A
#
# COMPACT_ATOMS: atom_id res chain seq x y z
N MET A 1 9.14 16.48 -7.51
CA MET A 1 8.13 16.88 -6.52
C MET A 1 7.86 15.69 -5.64
N SER A 2 7.83 15.89 -4.32
CA SER A 2 7.45 14.86 -3.34
C SER A 2 5.96 14.87 -3.12
N GLY A 3 5.36 13.69 -3.08
CA GLY A 3 3.96 13.50 -2.75
C GLY A 3 3.79 12.44 -1.67
N LYS A 4 2.56 11.99 -1.47
CA LYS A 4 2.25 10.91 -0.53
C LYS A 4 1.32 9.88 -1.12
N ILE A 5 1.49 8.63 -0.70
CA ILE A 5 0.53 7.56 -0.96
C ILE A 5 -0.14 7.24 0.37
N ILE A 6 -1.46 7.21 0.38
CA ILE A 6 -2.25 6.80 1.55
C ILE A 6 -2.74 5.38 1.27
N ILE A 7 -2.54 4.47 2.22
CA ILE A 7 -3.16 3.15 2.19
C ILE A 7 -4.26 3.13 3.23
N VAL A 8 -5.45 2.67 2.85
CA VAL A 8 -6.57 2.46 3.77
C VAL A 8 -6.92 0.98 3.77
N ASN A 9 -6.93 0.36 4.94
CA ASN A 9 -7.46 -0.99 5.10
C ASN A 9 -8.95 -0.91 5.45
N ASN A 10 -9.82 -1.01 4.44
CA ASN A 10 -11.28 -1.00 4.62
C ASN A 10 -11.86 -2.41 4.90
N SER A 11 -11.00 -3.41 5.13
CA SER A 11 -11.44 -4.76 5.49
C SER A 11 -11.66 -4.91 7.00
N THR A 12 -12.20 -6.05 7.42
CA THR A 12 -12.46 -6.39 8.83
C THR A 12 -11.28 -7.06 9.53
N SER A 13 -10.12 -7.18 8.88
CA SER A 13 -8.93 -7.84 9.43
C SER A 13 -7.66 -7.06 9.11
N PRO A 14 -6.60 -7.16 9.94
CA PRO A 14 -5.31 -6.55 9.61
C PRO A 14 -4.76 -7.10 8.29
N VAL A 15 -4.10 -6.25 7.51
CA VAL A 15 -3.44 -6.62 6.24
C VAL A 15 -1.99 -6.19 6.27
N SER A 16 -1.09 -7.01 5.71
CA SER A 16 0.29 -6.57 5.47
C SER A 16 0.36 -5.84 4.14
N ALA A 17 0.92 -4.63 4.17
CA ALA A 17 1.13 -3.79 2.99
C ALA A 17 2.57 -3.26 2.92
N PHE A 18 3.02 -2.91 1.72
CA PHE A 18 4.19 -2.06 1.54
C PHE A 18 4.03 -1.13 0.34
N VAL A 19 4.79 -0.04 0.35
CA VAL A 19 4.95 0.86 -0.79
C VAL A 19 6.40 0.77 -1.23
N SER A 20 6.64 0.46 -2.51
CA SER A 20 8.00 0.29 -3.03
C SER A 20 8.88 1.51 -2.81
N LYS A 21 10.18 1.30 -2.89
CA LYS A 21 11.22 2.32 -2.77
C LYS A 21 11.80 2.73 -4.13
N TYR A 22 11.15 2.40 -5.25
CA TYR A 22 11.74 2.51 -6.59
C TYR A 22 12.25 3.93 -6.88
N ASN A 23 11.49 4.95 -6.49
CA ASN A 23 11.88 6.35 -6.68
C ASN A 23 12.39 7.00 -5.38
N THR A 24 12.65 6.19 -4.35
CA THR A 24 13.10 6.63 -3.03
C THR A 24 14.22 5.69 -2.52
N PRO A 25 15.48 5.88 -2.93
CA PRO A 25 16.57 4.91 -2.67
C PRO A 25 16.81 4.57 -1.19
N ASN A 26 16.58 5.54 -0.31
CA ASN A 26 16.72 5.38 1.14
C ASN A 26 15.43 4.88 1.83
N GLY A 27 14.40 4.54 1.05
CA GLY A 27 13.14 3.97 1.53
C GLY A 27 13.25 2.48 1.85
N SER A 28 12.15 1.91 2.32
CA SER A 28 12.02 0.50 2.69
C SER A 28 10.92 -0.18 1.88
N ASP A 29 11.19 -1.39 1.41
CA ASP A 29 10.21 -2.32 0.82
C ASP A 29 9.71 -3.34 1.85
N ALA A 30 9.93 -3.09 3.14
CA ALA A 30 9.47 -3.98 4.20
C ALA A 30 7.93 -3.98 4.28
N TRP A 31 7.38 -5.12 4.70
CA TRP A 31 5.96 -5.26 4.95
C TRP A 31 5.59 -4.71 6.31
N TYR A 32 4.53 -3.90 6.35
CA TYR A 32 3.96 -3.32 7.57
C TYR A 32 2.51 -3.76 7.71
N VAL A 33 2.07 -4.00 8.94
CA VAL A 33 0.68 -4.36 9.23
C VAL A 33 -0.14 -3.08 9.32
N VAL A 34 -1.18 -2.98 8.50
CA VAL A 34 -2.22 -1.94 8.59
C VAL A 34 -3.42 -2.57 9.30
N PRO A 35 -3.79 -2.13 10.52
CA PRO A 35 -4.95 -2.66 11.24
C PRO A 35 -6.25 -2.48 10.45
N ALA A 36 -7.29 -3.24 10.80
CA ALA A 36 -8.60 -3.12 10.18
C ALA A 36 -9.21 -1.74 10.42
N GLY A 37 -9.75 -1.11 9.38
CA GLY A 37 -10.35 0.23 9.45
C GLY A 37 -9.35 1.40 9.51
N GLU A 38 -8.05 1.12 9.59
CA GLU A 38 -7.01 2.14 9.74
C GLU A 38 -6.39 2.56 8.40
N ALA A 39 -5.72 3.71 8.44
CA ALA A 39 -5.00 4.28 7.32
C ALA A 39 -3.55 4.63 7.69
N GLU A 40 -2.67 4.51 6.72
CA GLU A 40 -1.25 4.79 6.87
C GLU A 40 -0.77 5.67 5.70
N THR A 41 0.25 6.48 5.93
CA THR A 41 0.75 7.46 4.94
C THR A 41 2.22 7.24 4.65
N TRP A 42 2.58 7.12 3.37
CA TRP A 42 3.95 6.99 2.90
C TRP A 42 4.35 8.18 2.04
N HIS A 43 5.40 8.87 2.46
CA HIS A 43 6.06 9.89 1.65
C HIS A 43 6.88 9.23 0.54
N ARG A 44 6.60 9.60 -0.71
CA ARG A 44 7.18 9.00 -1.92
C ARG A 44 7.34 10.02 -3.04
N ASN A 45 7.98 9.61 -4.13
CA ASN A 45 8.15 10.41 -5.34
C ASN A 45 7.70 9.60 -6.56
N GLY A 46 7.17 10.28 -7.58
CA GLY A 46 6.90 9.65 -8.88
C GLY A 46 5.82 8.56 -8.79
N TRP A 47 6.17 7.36 -9.25
CA TRP A 47 5.28 6.20 -9.27
C TRP A 47 5.79 5.11 -8.33
N GLU A 48 4.90 4.44 -7.62
CA GLU A 48 5.29 3.34 -6.73
C GLU A 48 4.28 2.19 -6.82
N LEU A 49 4.77 0.98 -6.59
CA LEU A 49 3.95 -0.19 -6.34
C LEU A 49 3.43 -0.13 -4.91
N VAL A 50 2.11 -0.22 -4.75
CA VAL A 50 1.47 -0.52 -3.48
C VAL A 50 1.04 -1.97 -3.53
N ALA A 51 1.51 -2.77 -2.58
CA ALA A 51 1.22 -4.20 -2.54
C ALA A 51 0.67 -4.63 -1.18
N PHE A 52 -0.18 -5.64 -1.21
CA PHE A 52 -0.83 -6.29 -0.07
C PHE A 52 -0.59 -7.79 -0.13
N LYS A 53 -0.58 -8.45 1.03
CA LYS A 53 -0.52 -9.91 1.13
C LYS A 53 -1.43 -10.46 2.21
N ASN A 54 -1.83 -11.72 2.06
CA ASN A 54 -2.47 -12.46 3.16
C ASN A 54 -1.43 -12.86 4.23
N ALA A 55 -1.92 -13.29 5.39
CA ALA A 55 -1.07 -13.67 6.53
C ALA A 55 -0.08 -14.81 6.19
N ALA A 56 -0.49 -15.77 5.37
CA ALA A 56 0.34 -16.90 4.93
C ALA A 56 1.32 -16.55 3.79
N ASP A 57 1.25 -15.35 3.23
CA ASP A 57 2.06 -14.90 2.09
C ASP A 57 1.99 -15.80 0.84
N THR A 58 0.84 -16.43 0.62
CA THR A 58 0.56 -17.27 -0.56
C THR A 58 -0.10 -16.47 -1.67
N ASN A 59 -0.73 -15.35 -1.33
CA ASN A 59 -1.47 -14.52 -2.26
C ASN A 59 -1.12 -13.05 -2.02
N ARG A 60 -0.84 -12.34 -3.11
CA ARG A 60 -0.54 -10.92 -3.12
C ARG A 60 -1.38 -10.21 -4.16
N ALA A 61 -1.66 -8.94 -3.91
CA ALA A 61 -2.29 -8.05 -4.86
C ALA A 61 -1.56 -6.71 -4.82
N GLY A 62 -1.54 -5.97 -5.93
CA GLY A 62 -0.90 -4.68 -5.95
C GLY A 62 -1.36 -3.82 -7.11
N VAL A 63 -1.13 -2.52 -6.95
CA VAL A 63 -1.43 -1.49 -7.94
C VAL A 63 -0.22 -0.59 -8.09
N TYR A 64 0.05 -0.16 -9.32
CA TYR A 64 1.09 0.81 -9.61
C TYR A 64 0.47 2.19 -9.75
N VAL A 65 0.80 3.10 -8.83
CA VAL A 65 0.13 4.39 -8.71
C VAL A 65 1.13 5.52 -8.66
N GLN A 66 0.73 6.68 -9.18
CA GLN A 66 1.45 7.92 -8.95
C GLN A 66 1.26 8.36 -7.49
N VAL A 67 2.20 9.12 -6.96
CA VAL A 67 2.03 9.82 -5.68
C VAL A 67 0.79 10.73 -5.69
N ASP A 68 0.33 11.08 -4.49
CA ASP A 68 -0.91 11.82 -4.20
C ASP A 68 -2.18 11.02 -4.50
N LYS A 69 -2.09 9.70 -4.34
CA LYS A 69 -3.18 8.74 -4.47
C LYS A 69 -3.48 8.02 -3.17
N THR A 70 -4.74 7.63 -3.02
CA THR A 70 -5.21 6.76 -1.93
C THR A 70 -5.53 5.38 -2.48
N VAL A 71 -4.89 4.34 -1.96
CA VAL A 71 -5.16 2.95 -2.29
C VAL A 71 -5.97 2.32 -1.16
N ILE A 72 -7.20 1.93 -1.47
CA ILE A 72 -8.12 1.32 -0.53
C ILE A 72 -8.13 -0.20 -0.74
N PHE A 73 -7.72 -0.92 0.29
CA PHE A 73 -7.80 -2.37 0.35
C PHE A 73 -9.15 -2.81 0.89
N ASN A 74 -9.93 -3.54 0.09
CA ASN A 74 -11.13 -4.23 0.55
C ASN A 74 -10.86 -5.74 0.67
N THR A 75 -10.29 -6.33 -0.39
CA THR A 75 -9.78 -7.70 -0.42
C THR A 75 -8.62 -7.80 -1.42
N LEU A 76 -7.89 -8.92 -1.46
CA LEU A 76 -6.86 -9.15 -2.49
C LEU A 76 -7.43 -9.16 -3.93
N GLY A 77 -8.72 -9.45 -4.10
CA GLY A 77 -9.38 -9.37 -5.41
C GLY A 77 -9.99 -8.01 -5.72
N HIS A 78 -9.97 -7.06 -4.78
CA HIS A 78 -10.65 -5.77 -4.91
C HIS A 78 -9.87 -4.64 -4.22
N LEU A 79 -9.06 -3.96 -5.02
CA LEU A 79 -8.35 -2.73 -4.66
C LEU A 79 -8.99 -1.55 -5.39
N VAL A 80 -9.12 -0.41 -4.72
CA VAL A 80 -9.62 0.85 -5.31
C VAL A 80 -8.54 1.91 -5.23
N VAL A 81 -8.39 2.71 -6.29
CA VAL A 81 -7.43 3.83 -6.34
C VAL A 81 -8.20 5.13 -6.58
N ASN A 82 -8.03 6.09 -5.67
CA ASN A 82 -8.61 7.43 -5.73
C ASN A 82 -7.50 8.48 -5.92
#